data_AF-A0A4Y8I6G3-F1
#
_entry.id   AF-A0A4Y8I6G3-F1
#
_cell.length_a   1.000
_cell.length_b   1.000
_cell.length_c   1.000
_cell.angle_alpha   90.00
_cell.angle_beta   90.00
_cell.angle_gamma   90.00
#
_symmetry.space_group_name_H-M   'P 1'
#
loop_
_entity.id
_entity.type
_entity.pdbx_description
1 polymer ?
#
loop_
_entity_poly.entity_id
_entity_poly.type
_entity_poly.pdbx_seq_one_letter_code
_entity_poly.pdbx_strand_id
1 'polypeptide(L)'
;MIAFPILGGILIIFGIMFIILPAQLLKLTSAANTIIPVDQQLFKHRYLVGILMLIASFLLYYISRTLMQTNEILGITSLLLAVFVLLISAILIFNPRLMEKLNEVGGKVIATDEITLVYRKTTGFFFIAAGSYMIYSWM
;
A
#
# COMPACT_ATOMS: atom_id res chain seq x y z
N MET A 1 8.58 -17.87 8.09
CA MET A 1 8.16 -16.56 7.52
C MET A 1 9.27 -16.03 6.60
N ILE A 2 9.43 -16.56 5.38
CA ILE A 2 10.52 -16.17 4.44
C ILE A 2 10.11 -14.96 3.55
N ALA A 3 8.83 -14.56 3.59
CA ALA A 3 8.30 -13.50 2.76
C ALA A 3 8.93 -12.12 3.03
N PHE A 4 9.27 -11.80 4.28
CA PHE A 4 9.85 -10.51 4.68
C PHE A 4 11.20 -10.19 4.00
N PRO A 5 12.21 -11.08 4.04
CA PRO A 5 13.49 -10.81 3.39
C PRO A 5 13.37 -10.81 1.85
N ILE A 6 12.49 -11.63 1.27
CA ILE A 6 12.23 -11.61 -0.18
C ILE A 6 11.64 -10.26 -0.60
N LEU A 7 10.60 -9.79 0.11
CA LEU A 7 9.99 -8.48 -0.15
C LEU A 7 10.98 -7.33 0.06
N GLY A 8 11.80 -7.39 1.11
CA GLY A 8 12.83 -6.40 1.38
C GLY A 8 13.88 -6.34 0.27
N GLY A 9 14.33 -7.50 -0.23
CA GLY A 9 15.26 -7.59 -1.37
C GLY A 9 14.68 -6.99 -2.65
N ILE A 10 13.42 -7.30 -2.95
CA ILE A 10 12.69 -6.70 -4.08
C ILE A 10 12.62 -5.17 -3.93
N LEU A 11 12.32 -4.66 -2.74
CA LEU A 11 12.25 -3.22 -2.46
C LEU A 11 13.57 -2.50 -2.71
N ILE A 12 14.69 -3.10 -2.30
CA ILE A 12 16.04 -2.54 -2.50
C ILE A 12 16.37 -2.47 -4.00
N ILE A 13 16.12 -3.56 -4.74
CA ILE A 13 16.33 -3.59 -6.20
C ILE A 13 15.50 -2.51 -6.87
N PHE A 14 14.23 -2.38 -6.47
CA PHE A 14 13.32 -1.36 -7.00
C PHE A 14 13.82 0.06 -6.70
N GLY A 15 14.28 0.32 -5.47
CA GLY A 15 14.86 1.61 -5.08
C GLY A 15 16.11 1.98 -5.88
N ILE A 16 16.99 1.01 -6.12
CA ILE A 16 18.20 1.21 -6.96
C ILE A 16 17.81 1.52 -8.42
N MET A 17 16.89 0.74 -9.00
CA MET A 17 16.40 0.98 -10.36
C MET A 17 15.71 2.36 -10.47
N PHE A 18 14.99 2.79 -9.44
CA PHE A 18 14.34 4.10 -9.39
C PHE A 18 15.35 5.25 -9.46
N ILE A 19 16.51 5.10 -8.82
CA ILE A 19 17.57 6.13 -8.81
C ILE A 19 18.33 6.17 -10.15
N ILE A 20 18.70 4.99 -10.66
CA ILE A 20 19.67 4.86 -11.77
C ILE A 20 18.96 4.82 -13.13
N LEU A 21 17.85 4.08 -13.28
CA LEU A 21 17.19 3.83 -14.57
C LEU A 21 15.69 4.21 -14.55
N PRO A 22 15.35 5.49 -14.26
CA PRO A 22 13.96 5.92 -14.14
C PRO A 22 13.16 5.72 -15.44
N ALA A 23 13.78 5.95 -16.61
CA ALA A 23 13.12 5.81 -17.90
C ALA A 23 12.73 4.37 -18.24
N GLN A 24 13.50 3.39 -17.77
CA GLN A 24 13.20 1.97 -17.97
C GLN A 24 12.15 1.49 -16.99
N LEU A 25 12.20 2.00 -15.76
CA LEU A 25 11.21 1.72 -14.74
C LEU A 25 9.84 2.28 -15.13
N LEU A 26 9.76 3.47 -15.72
CA LEU A 26 8.53 4.02 -16.29
C LEU A 26 7.95 3.17 -17.43
N LYS A 27 8.81 2.63 -18.30
CA LYS A 27 8.36 1.71 -19.36
C LYS A 27 7.82 0.41 -18.78
N LEU A 28 8.47 -0.11 -17.73
CA LEU A 28 8.04 -1.31 -17.04
C LEU A 28 6.70 -1.10 -16.31
N THR A 29 6.54 0.03 -15.61
CA THR A 29 5.28 0.37 -14.92
C THR A 29 4.16 0.64 -15.92
N SER A 30 4.43 1.35 -17.02
CA SER A 30 3.45 1.56 -18.09
C SER A 30 3.03 0.25 -18.76
N ALA A 31 3.98 -0.65 -19.05
CA ALA A 31 3.67 -1.98 -19.58
C ALA A 31 2.85 -2.80 -18.58
N ALA A 32 3.23 -2.81 -17.30
CA ALA A 32 2.49 -3.50 -16.24
C ALA A 32 1.07 -2.95 -16.09
N ASN A 33 0.91 -1.63 -16.12
CA ASN A 33 -0.40 -0.97 -16.00
C ASN A 33 -1.31 -1.24 -17.21
N THR A 34 -0.72 -1.54 -18.38
CA THR A 34 -1.47 -1.95 -19.57
C THR A 34 -1.97 -3.39 -19.47
N ILE A 35 -1.17 -4.29 -18.86
CA ILE A 35 -1.48 -5.72 -18.75
C ILE A 35 -2.44 -6.00 -17.58
N ILE A 36 -2.23 -5.33 -16.44
CA ILE A 36 -3.05 -5.43 -15.25
C ILE A 36 -3.42 -4.01 -14.84
N PRO A 37 -4.54 -3.47 -15.33
CA PRO A 37 -5.10 -2.25 -14.76
C PRO A 37 -5.62 -2.59 -13.37
N VAL A 38 -4.74 -2.47 -12.36
CA VAL A 38 -5.00 -2.83 -10.96
C VAL A 38 -6.25 -2.10 -10.47
N ASP A 39 -6.37 -0.81 -10.81
CA ASP A 39 -7.53 0.00 -10.48
C ASP A 39 -8.84 -0.59 -11.04
N GLN A 40 -8.85 -0.97 -12.32
CA GLN A 40 -10.05 -1.54 -12.95
C GLN A 40 -10.42 -2.91 -12.39
N GLN A 41 -9.44 -3.75 -12.07
CA GLN A 41 -9.70 -5.06 -11.46
C GLN A 41 -10.26 -4.94 -10.03
N LEU A 42 -9.76 -3.94 -9.28
CA LEU A 42 -10.21 -3.65 -7.92
C LEU A 42 -11.66 -3.13 -7.93
N PHE A 43 -12.01 -2.24 -8.87
CA PHE A 43 -13.40 -1.80 -9.06
C PHE A 43 -14.33 -2.89 -9.61
N LYS A 44 -13.82 -3.78 -10.48
CA LYS A 44 -14.59 -4.90 -11.03
C LYS A 44 -15.00 -5.90 -9.94
N HIS A 45 -14.13 -6.17 -8.97
CA HIS A 45 -14.41 -7.07 -7.85
C HIS A 45 -14.67 -6.32 -6.54
N ARG A 46 -15.17 -5.08 -6.63
CA ARG A 46 -15.33 -4.20 -5.46
C ARG A 46 -16.04 -4.86 -4.29
N TYR A 47 -17.12 -5.60 -4.51
CA TYR A 47 -17.86 -6.24 -3.43
C TYR A 47 -17.02 -7.30 -2.71
N LEU A 48 -16.26 -8.10 -3.47
CA LEU A 48 -15.37 -9.11 -2.91
C LEU A 48 -14.26 -8.45 -2.09
N VAL A 49 -13.61 -7.43 -2.63
CA VAL A 49 -12.56 -6.66 -1.94
C VAL A 49 -13.11 -5.98 -0.68
N GLY A 50 -14.27 -5.34 -0.79
CA GLY A 50 -14.93 -4.64 0.31
C GLY A 50 -15.35 -5.56 1.45
N ILE A 51 -15.85 -6.75 1.14
CA ILE A 51 -16.21 -7.78 2.13
C ILE A 51 -14.95 -8.33 2.82
N LEU A 52 -13.90 -8.64 2.06
CA LEU A 52 -12.63 -9.09 2.66
C LEU A 52 -12.04 -8.01 3.58
N MET A 53 -12.07 -6.74 3.17
CA MET A 53 -11.64 -5.62 4.01
C MET A 53 -12.51 -5.44 5.25
N LEU A 54 -13.82 -5.69 5.14
CA LEU A 54 -14.75 -5.65 6.27
C LEU A 54 -14.36 -6.72 7.31
N ILE A 55 -14.12 -7.95 6.86
CA ILE A 55 -13.66 -9.05 7.72
C ILE A 55 -12.31 -8.71 8.36
N ALA A 56 -11.37 -8.16 7.58
CA ALA A 56 -10.06 -7.73 8.08
C ALA A 56 -10.17 -6.65 9.15
N SER A 57 -11.10 -5.70 9.01
CA SER A 57 -11.37 -4.68 10.03
C SER A 57 -11.82 -5.30 11.36
N PHE A 58 -12.73 -6.28 11.34
CA PHE A 58 -13.16 -6.97 12.56
C PHE A 58 -12.02 -7.74 13.21
N LEU A 59 -11.17 -8.38 12.40
CA LEU A 59 -9.98 -9.07 12.91
C LEU A 59 -8.99 -8.10 13.56
N LEU A 60 -8.72 -6.95 12.92
CA LEU A 60 -7.86 -5.90 13.46
C LEU A 60 -8.42 -5.32 14.75
N TYR A 61 -9.73 -5.12 14.83
CA TYR A 61 -10.37 -4.70 16.08
C TYR A 61 -10.18 -5.73 17.20
N TYR A 62 -10.35 -7.02 16.91
CA TYR A 62 -10.08 -8.09 17.89
C TYR A 62 -8.62 -8.09 18.36
N ILE A 63 -7.67 -7.96 17.43
CA ILE A 63 -6.23 -7.86 17.74
C ILE A 63 -5.93 -6.61 18.56
N SER A 64 -6.58 -5.48 18.28
CA SER A 64 -6.37 -4.25 19.05
C SER A 64 -6.74 -4.42 20.53
N ARG A 65 -7.81 -5.20 20.81
CA ARG A 65 -8.26 -5.48 22.18
C ARG A 65 -7.25 -6.31 22.96
N THR A 66 -6.63 -7.30 22.32
CA THR A 66 -5.60 -8.13 22.96
C THR A 66 -4.30 -7.35 23.15
N LEU A 67 -3.93 -6.51 22.18
CA LEU A 67 -2.75 -5.67 22.25
C LEU A 67 -2.87 -4.56 23.30
N MET A 68 -4.04 -3.95 23.49
CA MET A 68 -4.24 -2.93 24.53
C MET A 68 -3.91 -3.42 25.94
N GLN A 69 -4.03 -4.73 26.19
CA GLN A 69 -3.71 -5.32 27.49
C GLN A 69 -2.20 -5.52 27.71
N THR A 70 -1.41 -5.62 26.64
CA THR A 70 0.04 -5.87 26.69
C THR A 70 0.87 -4.62 26.37
N ASN A 71 0.41 -3.81 25.42
CA ASN A 71 1.06 -2.59 24.99
C ASN A 71 0.01 -1.59 24.45
N GLU A 72 -0.25 -0.54 25.23
CA GLU A 72 -1.24 0.47 24.90
C GLU A 72 -1.00 1.15 23.54
N ILE A 73 0.27 1.41 23.17
CA ILE A 73 0.62 2.08 21.92
C ILE A 73 0.28 1.19 20.71
N LEU A 74 0.62 -0.10 20.78
CA LEU A 74 0.31 -1.05 19.71
C LEU A 74 -1.20 -1.32 19.62
N GLY A 75 -1.89 -1.32 20.76
CA GLY A 75 -3.35 -1.41 20.82
C GLY A 75 -4.04 -0.22 20.15
N ILE A 76 -3.60 1.01 20.44
CA ILE A 76 -4.17 2.23 19.84
C ILE A 76 -3.89 2.31 18.34
N THR A 77 -2.67 2.00 17.91
CA THR A 77 -2.31 2.05 16.47
C THR A 77 -3.09 1.03 15.64
N SER A 78 -3.25 -0.20 16.15
CA SER A 78 -4.07 -1.23 15.49
C SER A 78 -5.56 -0.91 15.50
N LEU A 79 -6.09 -0.27 16.55
CA LEU A 79 -7.47 0.23 16.58
C LEU A 79 -7.69 1.30 15.51
N LEU A 80 -6.77 2.25 15.39
CA LEU A 80 -6.86 3.33 14.40
C LEU A 80 -6.81 2.75 12.98
N LEU A 81 -5.96 1.75 12.75
CA LEU A 81 -5.92 1.00 11.50
C LEU A 81 -7.25 0.27 11.22
N ALA A 82 -7.85 -0.37 12.24
CA ALA A 82 -9.14 -1.04 12.10
C ALA A 82 -10.25 -0.06 11.67
N VAL A 83 -10.34 1.09 12.32
CA VAL A 83 -11.32 2.15 11.97
C VAL A 83 -11.11 2.64 10.54
N PHE A 84 -9.85 2.86 10.14
CA PHE A 84 -9.53 3.28 8.79
C PHE A 84 -9.95 2.25 7.73
N VAL A 85 -9.63 0.97 7.96
CA VAL A 85 -10.01 -0.13 7.05
C VAL A 85 -11.53 -0.28 6.98
N LEU A 86 -12.24 -0.09 8.10
CA LEU A 86 -13.70 -0.10 8.15
C LEU A 86 -14.30 1.01 7.27
N LEU A 87 -13.77 2.22 7.37
CA LEU A 87 -14.23 3.36 6.56
C LEU A 87 -14.02 3.09 5.07
N ILE A 88 -12.85 2.61 4.67
CA ILE A 88 -12.56 2.27 3.27
C ILE A 88 -13.49 1.15 2.78
N SER A 89 -13.64 0.09 3.57
CA SER A 89 -14.57 -1.01 3.28
C SER A 89 -16.00 -0.50 3.02
N ALA A 90 -16.51 0.35 3.90
CA ALA A 90 -17.84 0.93 3.76
C ALA A 90 -17.96 1.79 2.50
N ILE A 91 -16.99 2.66 2.23
CA ILE A 91 -16.97 3.49 1.02
C ILE A 91 -16.99 2.61 -0.24
N LEU A 92 -16.21 1.53 -0.25
CA LEU A 92 -16.04 0.65 -1.40
C LEU A 92 -17.30 -0.18 -1.71
N ILE A 93 -18.07 -0.55 -0.68
CA ILE A 93 -19.34 -1.28 -0.83
C ILE A 93 -20.50 -0.32 -1.16
N PHE A 94 -20.62 0.79 -0.45
CA PHE A 94 -21.81 1.65 -0.49
C PHE A 94 -21.70 2.83 -1.45
N ASN A 95 -20.50 3.39 -1.66
CA ASN A 95 -20.33 4.60 -2.46
C ASN A 95 -19.09 4.55 -3.38
N PRO A 96 -19.14 3.77 -4.48
CA PRO A 96 -18.01 3.59 -5.38
C PRO A 96 -17.56 4.90 -6.05
N ARG A 97 -18.48 5.86 -6.25
CA ARG A 97 -18.18 7.17 -6.84
C ARG A 97 -17.23 8.00 -5.97
N LEU A 98 -17.34 7.88 -4.64
CA LEU A 98 -16.38 8.54 -3.74
C LEU A 98 -14.99 7.91 -3.87
N MET A 99 -14.92 6.59 -4.02
CA MET A 99 -13.64 5.91 -4.20
C MET A 99 -13.00 6.25 -5.56
N GLU A 100 -13.80 6.36 -6.62
CA GLU A 100 -13.34 6.85 -7.92
C GLU A 100 -12.80 8.28 -7.83
N LYS A 101 -13.52 9.20 -7.17
CA LYS A 101 -13.03 10.57 -6.93
C LYS A 101 -11.77 10.62 -6.07
N LEU A 102 -11.69 9.79 -5.04
CA LEU A 102 -10.47 9.66 -4.22
C LEU A 102 -9.30 9.15 -5.06
N ASN A 103 -9.54 8.20 -5.97
CA ASN A 103 -8.52 7.73 -6.90
C ASN A 103 -8.11 8.79 -7.91
N GLU A 104 -9.07 9.56 -8.47
CA GLU A 104 -8.78 10.66 -9.39
C GLU A 104 -7.99 11.79 -8.72
N VAL A 105 -8.37 12.18 -7.50
CA VAL A 105 -7.66 13.20 -6.72
C VAL A 105 -6.28 12.69 -6.31
N GLY A 106 -6.18 11.45 -5.82
CA GLY A 106 -4.91 10.82 -5.47
C GLY A 106 -3.97 10.68 -6.68
N GLY A 107 -4.48 10.28 -7.83
CA GLY A 107 -3.74 10.20 -9.08
C GLY A 107 -3.24 11.56 -9.58
N LYS A 108 -4.03 12.62 -9.40
CA LYS A 108 -3.61 13.99 -9.73
C LYS A 108 -2.64 14.61 -8.73
N VAL A 109 -2.72 14.29 -7.43
CA VAL A 109 -2.00 15.00 -6.37
C VAL A 109 -0.77 14.23 -5.85
N ILE A 110 -0.81 12.89 -5.84
CA ILE A 110 0.19 12.04 -5.16
C ILE A 110 0.94 11.13 -6.14
N ALA A 111 0.29 10.71 -7.24
CA ALA A 111 0.84 9.72 -8.18
C ALA A 111 0.82 10.21 -9.64
N THR A 112 1.22 11.45 -9.89
CA THR A 112 1.66 11.81 -11.25
C THR A 112 3.08 11.27 -11.38
N ASP A 113 3.34 10.43 -12.39
CA ASP A 113 4.69 9.90 -12.67
C ASP A 113 5.76 11.02 -12.65
N GLU A 114 5.38 12.24 -13.03
CA GLU A 114 6.20 13.46 -12.93
C GLU A 114 6.67 13.81 -11.51
N ILE A 115 5.81 13.84 -10.49
CA ILE A 115 6.19 14.25 -9.12
C ILE A 115 7.11 13.19 -8.51
N THR A 116 6.81 11.91 -8.74
CA THR A 116 7.63 10.80 -8.26
C THR A 116 9.02 10.77 -8.91
N LEU A 117 9.11 11.18 -10.19
CA LEU A 117 10.39 11.35 -10.89
C LEU A 117 11.20 12.56 -10.42
N VAL A 118 10.53 13.65 -10.05
CA VAL A 118 11.19 14.85 -9.50
C VAL A 118 11.90 14.50 -8.19
N TYR A 119 11.26 13.72 -7.31
CA TYR A 119 11.84 13.29 -6.04
C TYR A 119 12.52 11.91 -6.10
N ARG A 120 12.90 11.41 -7.29
CA ARG A 120 13.33 10.00 -7.44
C ARG A 120 14.45 9.57 -6.51
N LYS A 121 15.39 10.46 -6.20
CA LYS A 121 16.50 10.15 -5.30
C LYS A 121 16.01 9.91 -3.87
N THR A 122 15.11 10.77 -3.40
CA THR A 122 14.50 10.67 -2.08
C THR A 122 13.61 9.43 -1.97
N THR A 123 12.75 9.20 -2.96
CA THR A 123 11.86 8.03 -2.99
C THR A 123 12.63 6.72 -3.13
N GLY A 124 13.68 6.70 -3.97
CA GLY A 124 14.56 5.54 -4.12
C GLY A 124 15.33 5.23 -2.84
N PHE A 125 15.85 6.24 -2.15
CA PHE A 125 16.51 6.06 -0.86
C PHE A 125 15.54 5.52 0.21
N PHE A 126 14.32 6.04 0.23
CA PHE A 126 13.27 5.53 1.13
C PHE A 126 13.00 4.03 0.89
N PHE A 127 12.89 3.59 -0.36
CA PHE A 127 12.70 2.17 -0.67
C PHE A 127 13.89 1.30 -0.25
N ILE A 128 15.12 1.78 -0.41
CA ILE A 128 16.31 1.05 0.05
C ILE A 128 16.30 0.95 1.58
N ALA A 129 16.08 2.05 2.29
CA ALA A 129 16.05 2.07 3.75
C ALA A 129 14.94 1.17 4.32
N ALA A 130 13.74 1.22 3.75
CA ALA A 130 12.62 0.37 4.13
C ALA A 130 12.91 -1.11 3.86
N GLY A 131 13.46 -1.44 2.68
CA GLY A 131 13.84 -2.82 2.35
C GLY A 131 14.93 -3.37 3.27
N SER A 132 15.95 -2.57 3.58
CA SER A 132 16.99 -2.92 4.56
C SER A 132 16.42 -3.14 5.95
N TYR A 133 15.50 -2.28 6.41
CA TYR A 133 14.80 -2.45 7.69
C TYR A 133 13.96 -3.73 7.72
N MET A 134 13.24 -4.05 6.65
CA MET A 134 12.46 -5.29 6.56
C MET A 134 13.32 -6.54 6.64
N ILE A 135 14.49 -6.56 5.97
CA ILE A 135 15.44 -7.67 6.07
C ILE A 135 16.01 -7.76 7.49
N TYR A 136 16.39 -6.63 8.08
CA TYR A 136 16.91 -6.58 9.45
C TYR A 136 15.88 -7.08 10.48
N SER A 137 14.62 -6.67 10.36
CA SER A 137 13.55 -7.08 11.26
C SER A 137 13.23 -8.58 11.25
N TRP A 138 13.72 -9.29 10.24
CA TRP A 138 13.57 -10.73 10.12
C TRP A 138 14.72 -11.52 10.77
N MET A 139 15.90 -10.92 10.90
CA MET A 139 17.07 -11.50 11.59
C MET A 139 16.92 -11.39 13.10
#